data_AF-X1NGG6-F1
#
_entry.id   AF-X1NGG6-F1
#
_cell.length_a   1.000
_cell.length_b   1.000
_cell.length_c   1.000
_cell.angle_alpha   90.00
_cell.angle_beta   90.00
_cell.angle_gamma   90.00
#
_symmetry.space_group_name_H-M   'P 1'
#
loop_
_entity.id
_entity.type
_entity.pdbx_description
1 polymer ?
#
loop_
_entity_poly.entity_id
_entity_poly.type
_entity_poly.pdbx_seq_one_letter_code
_entity_poly.pdbx_strand_id
1 'polypeptide(L)'
;MKILDDLLSTLNLEAPVRDVRQGPFQTAVLTRSCGLASTHHDHAHHQDKAPVKHAGLLIDKAASELAQLAYSSSPLEAAIGMATINSLLKVDDKRCVELNAGVLIAEKGKDRKVAIIGHFPFVPRLRRVVKELWVIERHPQEEDVAES
;
A
#
# COMPACT_ATOMS: atom_id res chain seq x y z
N MET A 1 0.39 10.93 -11.43
CA MET A 1 0.73 9.52 -11.76
C MET A 1 -0.57 8.94 -12.27
N LYS A 2 -0.68 8.60 -13.56
CA LYS A 2 -2.00 8.32 -14.17
C LYS A 2 -2.87 7.36 -13.37
N ILE A 3 -2.30 6.29 -12.81
CA ILE A 3 -3.06 5.33 -11.99
C ILE A 3 -3.66 5.92 -10.71
N LEU A 4 -2.95 6.82 -10.03
CA LEU A 4 -3.47 7.52 -8.85
C LEU A 4 -4.54 8.55 -9.25
N ASP A 5 -4.34 9.23 -10.37
CA ASP A 5 -5.33 10.16 -10.93
C ASP A 5 -6.62 9.42 -11.27
N ASP A 6 -6.51 8.28 -11.96
CA ASP A 6 -7.61 7.39 -12.30
C ASP A 6 -8.32 6.88 -11.03
N LEU A 7 -7.58 6.43 -10.01
CA LEU A 7 -8.16 6.00 -8.72
C LEU A 7 -8.97 7.13 -8.07
N LEU A 8 -8.37 8.30 -7.87
CA LEU A 8 -9.02 9.44 -7.22
C LEU A 8 -10.27 9.89 -7.99
N SER A 9 -10.27 9.81 -9.32
CA SER A 9 -11.43 10.17 -10.15
C SER A 9 -12.67 9.29 -9.91
N THR A 10 -12.49 8.08 -9.37
CA THR A 10 -13.59 7.15 -9.05
C THR A 10 -14.16 7.34 -7.65
N LEU A 11 -13.48 8.12 -6.79
CA LEU A 11 -13.83 8.25 -5.38
C LEU A 11 -14.80 9.42 -5.17
N ASN A 12 -15.74 9.21 -4.25
CA ASN A 12 -16.42 10.33 -3.62
C ASN A 12 -15.54 10.85 -2.48
N LEU A 13 -14.93 12.02 -2.63
CA LEU A 13 -14.02 12.59 -1.62
C LEU A 13 -14.75 13.31 -0.47
N GLU A 14 -16.07 13.46 -0.55
CA GLU A 14 -16.88 14.16 0.46
C GLU A 14 -17.16 13.28 1.69
N ALA A 15 -16.17 13.17 2.57
CA ALA A 15 -16.30 12.50 3.86
C ALA A 15 -15.41 13.19 4.91
N PRO A 16 -15.89 13.28 6.17
CA PRO A 16 -15.04 13.75 7.26
C PRO A 16 -13.94 12.74 7.55
N VAL A 17 -12.76 13.24 7.88
CA VAL A 17 -11.70 12.46 8.52
C VAL A 17 -12.03 12.35 10.01
N ARG A 18 -12.08 11.13 10.53
CA ARG A 18 -12.51 10.85 11.91
C ARG A 18 -11.35 10.46 12.81
N ASP A 19 -10.33 9.79 12.27
CA ASP A 19 -9.11 9.41 12.98
C ASP A 19 -7.98 9.18 11.98
N VAL A 20 -6.75 9.42 12.43
CA VAL A 20 -5.51 9.14 11.69
C VAL A 20 -4.50 8.56 12.66
N ARG A 21 -4.06 7.33 12.42
CA ARG A 21 -3.06 6.63 13.24
C ARG A 21 -1.89 6.19 12.36
N GLN A 22 -0.69 6.62 12.70
CA GLN A 22 0.53 6.14 12.05
C GLN A 22 1.29 5.24 13.01
N GLY A 23 1.23 3.94 12.75
CA GLY A 23 2.01 2.93 13.45
C GLY A 23 3.30 2.59 12.71
N PRO A 24 4.16 1.76 13.33
CA PRO A 24 5.47 1.39 12.77
C PRO A 24 5.37 0.57 11.48
N PHE A 25 4.27 -0.11 11.20
CA PHE A 25 4.13 -0.93 9.98
C PHE A 25 2.88 -0.60 9.18
N GLN A 26 1.89 0.02 9.81
CA GLN A 26 0.59 0.31 9.22
C GLN A 26 0.18 1.73 9.58
N THR A 27 -0.31 2.44 8.58
CA THR A 27 -1.00 3.72 8.73
C THR A 27 -2.49 3.47 8.50
N ALA A 28 -3.32 3.98 9.40
CA ALA A 28 -4.76 3.87 9.35
C ALA A 28 -5.41 5.25 9.25
N VAL A 29 -6.38 5.38 8.36
CA VAL A 29 -7.24 6.57 8.24
C VAL A 29 -8.69 6.12 8.28
N LEU A 30 -9.47 6.74 9.15
CA LEU A 30 -10.90 6.48 9.27
C LEU A 30 -11.69 7.62 8.63
N THR A 31 -12.41 7.33 7.55
CA THR A 31 -13.41 8.24 6.96
C THR A 31 -14.79 7.58 6.99
N ARG A 32 -15.25 7.05 5.85
CA ARG A 32 -16.44 6.19 5.74
C ARG A 32 -16.15 4.78 6.25
N SER A 33 -14.96 4.28 5.93
CA SER A 33 -14.41 3.01 6.40
C SER A 33 -13.01 3.24 6.95
N CYS A 34 -12.41 2.21 7.53
CA CYS A 34 -11.01 2.27 7.97
C CYS A 34 -10.12 1.77 6.83
N GLY A 35 -9.35 2.69 6.25
CA GLY A 35 -8.35 2.36 5.23
C GLY A 35 -6.98 2.15 5.87
N LEU A 36 -6.26 1.15 5.38
CA LEU A 36 -4.91 0.82 5.82
C LEU A 36 -3.92 0.99 4.66
N ALA A 37 -2.70 1.39 4.98
CA ALA A 37 -1.57 1.34 4.08
C ALA A 37 -0.29 1.00 4.85
N SER A 38 0.66 0.35 4.18
CA SER A 38 1.97 0.07 4.78
C SER A 38 2.69 1.37 5.13
N THR A 39 3.21 1.45 6.35
CA THR A 39 4.10 2.54 6.76
C THR A 39 5.52 2.20 6.33
N HIS A 40 6.01 2.87 5.29
CA HIS A 40 7.41 2.74 4.89
C HIS A 40 8.25 3.75 5.67
N HIS A 41 9.34 3.27 6.28
CA HIS A 41 10.36 4.13 6.86
C HIS A 41 11.43 4.35 5.82
N ASP A 42 11.77 5.61 5.57
CA ASP A 42 13.03 5.90 4.90
C ASP A 42 14.12 6.02 5.96
N HIS A 43 15.33 5.53 5.66
CA HIS A 43 16.49 5.70 6.54
C HIS A 43 17.10 7.11 6.44
N ALA A 44 16.48 8.00 5.66
CA ALA A 44 16.95 9.36 5.45
C ALA A 44 16.99 10.14 6.77
N HIS A 45 18.16 10.74 7.02
CA HIS A 45 18.51 11.47 8.23
C HIS A 45 17.49 12.56 8.59
N HIS A 46 17.29 12.78 9.90
CA HIS A 46 16.41 13.76 10.55
C HIS A 46 16.70 15.25 10.20
N GLN A 47 17.03 15.59 8.97
CA GLN A 47 17.42 16.93 8.58
C GLN A 47 16.19 17.80 8.27
N ASP A 48 15.93 18.71 9.22
CA ASP A 48 15.22 19.99 9.14
C ASP A 48 13.73 20.03 8.79
N LYS A 49 13.08 18.95 8.35
CA LYS A 49 11.63 18.98 8.05
C LYS A 49 10.85 17.87 8.77
N ALA A 50 9.73 18.26 9.39
CA ALA A 50 8.77 17.31 9.94
C ALA A 50 8.30 16.37 8.81
N PRO A 51 8.32 15.04 9.02
CA PRO A 51 8.05 14.08 7.95
C PRO A 51 6.57 14.10 7.50
N VAL A 52 5.68 14.65 8.33
CA VAL A 52 4.27 14.87 8.02
C VAL A 52 3.92 16.31 8.38
N LYS A 53 3.52 17.10 7.38
CA LYS A 53 3.03 18.47 7.60
C LYS A 53 1.71 18.43 8.35
N HIS A 54 1.50 19.41 9.23
CA HIS A 54 0.27 19.53 10.02
C HIS A 54 -0.05 18.30 10.90
N ALA A 55 0.97 17.54 11.31
CA ALA A 55 0.80 16.48 12.29
C ALA A 55 0.07 16.99 13.53
N GLY A 56 -0.93 16.22 13.99
CA GLY A 56 -1.85 16.61 15.07
C GLY A 56 -3.08 17.41 14.62
N LEU A 57 -3.13 17.89 13.37
CA LEU A 57 -4.25 18.67 12.80
C LEU A 57 -4.90 17.99 11.57
N LEU A 58 -4.52 16.75 11.27
CA LEU A 58 -4.96 16.04 10.07
C LEU A 58 -6.47 15.73 10.06
N ILE A 59 -7.07 15.59 11.24
CA ILE A 59 -8.52 15.31 11.37
C ILE A 59 -9.36 16.52 10.93
N ASP A 60 -8.81 17.73 11.02
CA ASP A 60 -9.49 18.97 10.61
C ASP A 60 -9.38 19.24 9.09
N LYS A 61 -8.68 18.36 8.35
CA LYS A 61 -8.47 18.48 6.91
C LYS A 61 -9.55 17.78 6.11
N ALA A 62 -9.80 18.26 4.90
CA ALA A 62 -10.68 17.54 3.98
C ALA A 62 -10.05 16.20 3.59
N ALA A 63 -10.88 15.15 3.41
CA ALA A 63 -10.38 13.85 2.95
C ALA A 63 -9.75 13.94 1.54
N SER A 64 -10.19 14.90 0.72
CA SER A 64 -9.54 15.23 -0.55
C SER A 64 -8.10 15.71 -0.35
N GLU A 65 -7.84 16.60 0.60
CA GLU A 65 -6.49 17.07 0.94
C GLU A 65 -5.60 15.92 1.42
N LEU A 66 -6.09 15.07 2.32
CA LEU A 66 -5.32 13.92 2.80
C LEU A 66 -5.05 12.91 1.69
N ALA A 67 -6.03 12.62 0.82
CA ALA A 67 -5.84 11.70 -0.30
C ALA A 67 -4.73 12.17 -1.27
N GLN A 68 -4.57 13.49 -1.45
CA GLN A 68 -3.48 14.06 -2.27
C GLN A 68 -2.09 13.81 -1.68
N LEU A 69 -1.97 13.50 -0.39
CA LEU A 69 -0.69 13.13 0.21
C LEU A 69 -0.11 11.84 -0.40
N ALA A 70 -0.90 11.03 -1.12
CA ALA A 70 -0.42 9.87 -1.87
C ALA A 70 0.64 10.23 -2.93
N TYR A 71 0.71 11.49 -3.35
CA TYR A 71 1.74 12.01 -4.26
C TYR A 71 2.97 12.56 -3.54
N SER A 72 2.96 12.63 -2.21
CA SER A 72 4.09 13.17 -1.45
C SER A 72 5.33 12.32 -1.65
N SER A 73 6.48 13.00 -1.73
CA SER A 73 7.78 12.34 -1.69
C SER A 73 8.15 11.85 -0.29
N SER A 74 7.41 12.27 0.76
CA SER A 74 7.56 11.71 2.11
C SER A 74 6.79 10.39 2.20
N PRO A 75 7.44 9.25 2.47
CA PRO A 75 6.75 7.96 2.58
C PRO A 75 5.68 7.94 3.68
N LEU A 76 5.86 8.72 4.75
CA LEU A 76 4.89 8.82 5.83
C LEU A 76 3.63 9.59 5.40
N GLU A 77 3.77 10.66 4.61
CA GLU A 77 2.63 11.36 4.01
C GLU A 77 1.96 10.48 2.93
N ALA A 78 2.74 9.82 2.08
CA ALA A 78 2.23 8.91 1.07
C ALA A 78 1.40 7.77 1.67
N ALA A 79 1.85 7.20 2.81
CA ALA A 79 1.09 6.20 3.55
C ALA A 79 -0.25 6.74 4.07
N ILE A 80 -0.29 7.97 4.59
CA ILE A 80 -1.54 8.63 5.02
C ILE A 80 -2.48 8.82 3.83
N GLY A 81 -1.97 9.31 2.70
CA GLY A 81 -2.80 9.51 1.51
C GLY A 81 -3.34 8.21 0.94
N MET A 82 -2.51 7.17 0.89
CA MET A 82 -2.95 5.84 0.45
C MET A 82 -3.97 5.22 1.40
N ALA A 83 -3.77 5.33 2.71
CA ALA A 83 -4.76 4.90 3.70
C ALA A 83 -6.07 5.69 3.57
N THR A 84 -6.00 6.99 3.25
CA THR A 84 -7.19 7.82 2.98
C THR A 84 -7.93 7.33 1.75
N ILE A 85 -7.23 7.08 0.63
CA ILE A 85 -7.82 6.48 -0.58
C ILE A 85 -8.55 5.17 -0.22
N ASN A 86 -7.87 4.28 0.50
CA ASN A 86 -8.44 2.99 0.92
C ASN A 86 -9.66 3.13 1.84
N SER A 87 -9.72 4.19 2.65
CA SER A 87 -10.85 4.47 3.55
C SER A 87 -12.10 4.96 2.81
N LEU A 88 -11.93 5.49 1.60
CA LEU A 88 -12.99 6.06 0.76
C LEU A 88 -13.48 5.08 -0.31
N LEU A 89 -12.72 4.01 -0.60
CA LEU A 89 -13.09 2.97 -1.55
C LEU A 89 -14.37 2.26 -1.13
N LYS A 90 -15.30 2.13 -2.07
CA LYS A 90 -16.51 1.32 -1.90
C LYS A 90 -16.28 -0.05 -2.55
N VAL A 91 -16.22 -1.08 -1.73
CA VAL A 91 -16.10 -2.47 -2.18
C VAL A 91 -17.50 -3.07 -2.34
N ASP A 92 -17.75 -3.73 -3.47
CA ASP A 92 -18.94 -4.53 -3.67
C ASP A 92 -18.62 -5.99 -3.33
N ASP A 93 -18.84 -6.36 -2.07
CA ASP A 93 -18.50 -7.68 -1.54
C ASP A 93 -19.16 -8.83 -2.31
N LYS A 94 -20.27 -8.58 -3.03
CA LYS A 94 -20.93 -9.59 -3.87
C LYS A 94 -20.08 -10.02 -5.07
N ARG A 95 -19.08 -9.20 -5.44
CA ARG A 95 -18.11 -9.49 -6.50
C ARG A 95 -16.80 -10.05 -5.95
N CYS A 96 -16.65 -10.12 -4.62
CA CYS A 96 -15.48 -10.66 -3.97
C CYS A 96 -15.60 -12.18 -3.82
N VAL A 97 -14.46 -12.87 -3.94
CA VAL A 97 -14.34 -14.30 -3.68
C VAL A 97 -13.28 -14.50 -2.61
N GLU A 98 -13.59 -15.31 -1.61
CA GLU A 98 -12.64 -15.64 -0.55
C GLU A 98 -11.61 -16.64 -1.08
N LEU A 99 -10.36 -16.18 -1.25
CA LEU A 99 -9.27 -16.98 -1.78
C LEU A 99 -7.93 -16.56 -1.15
N ASN A 100 -7.03 -17.52 -0.97
CA ASN A 100 -5.66 -17.24 -0.59
C ASN A 100 -4.83 -16.86 -1.84
N ALA A 101 -4.27 -15.65 -1.86
CA ALA A 101 -3.48 -15.16 -2.99
C ALA A 101 -2.28 -16.07 -3.32
N GLY A 102 -1.58 -16.60 -2.31
CA GLY A 102 -0.46 -17.52 -2.51
C GLY A 102 -0.86 -18.84 -3.18
N VAL A 103 -2.04 -19.38 -2.84
CA VAL A 103 -2.61 -20.56 -3.51
C VAL A 103 -2.96 -20.22 -4.96
N LEU A 104 -3.65 -19.11 -5.19
CA LEU A 104 -4.05 -18.68 -6.54
C LEU A 104 -2.84 -18.45 -7.46
N ILE A 105 -1.78 -17.83 -6.93
CA ILE A 105 -0.53 -17.61 -7.67
C ILE A 105 0.14 -18.94 -7.99
N ALA A 106 0.18 -19.90 -7.05
CA ALA A 106 0.76 -21.23 -7.31
C ALA A 106 -0.01 -21.99 -8.40
N GLU A 107 -1.34 -21.94 -8.38
CA GLU A 107 -2.18 -22.57 -9.41
C GLU A 107 -1.98 -21.94 -10.78
N LYS A 108 -2.06 -20.60 -10.87
CA LYS A 108 -1.89 -19.88 -12.14
C LYS A 108 -0.46 -19.88 -12.66
N GLY A 109 0.51 -19.94 -11.75
CA GLY A 109 1.94 -19.88 -12.04
C GLY A 109 2.58 -21.24 -12.34
N LYS A 110 1.85 -22.35 -12.15
CA LYS A 110 2.37 -23.69 -12.41
C LYS A 110 2.98 -23.80 -13.80
N ASP A 111 4.21 -24.30 -13.87
CA ASP A 111 5.00 -24.45 -15.11
C ASP A 111 5.26 -23.15 -15.89
N ARG A 112 5.01 -21.98 -15.28
CA ARG A 112 5.24 -20.65 -15.86
C ARG A 112 6.40 -19.92 -15.18
N LYS A 113 6.88 -18.89 -15.85
CA LYS A 113 7.82 -17.92 -15.28
C LYS A 113 7.02 -16.87 -14.50
N VAL A 114 7.39 -16.61 -13.25
CA VAL A 114 6.65 -15.72 -12.34
C VAL A 114 7.60 -14.70 -11.74
N ALA A 115 7.21 -13.43 -11.71
CA ALA A 115 7.89 -12.38 -10.95
C ALA A 115 6.98 -11.91 -9.82
N ILE A 116 7.52 -11.81 -8.61
CA ILE A 116 6.85 -11.27 -7.42
C ILE A 116 7.63 -10.04 -6.99
N ILE A 117 6.93 -8.91 -6.81
CA ILE A 117 7.48 -7.69 -6.23
C ILE A 117 7.12 -7.71 -4.75
N GLY A 118 8.12 -7.84 -3.89
CA GLY A 118 7.95 -8.07 -2.46
C GLY A 118 8.31 -9.51 -2.03
N HIS A 119 8.91 -9.67 -0.86
CA HIS A 119 9.21 -10.96 -0.26
C HIS A 119 8.07 -11.39 0.66
N PHE A 120 7.42 -12.50 0.32
CA PHE A 120 6.28 -13.01 1.07
C PHE A 120 6.55 -14.41 1.64
N PRO A 121 5.94 -14.78 2.78
CA PRO A 121 6.16 -16.09 3.42
C PRO A 121 5.83 -17.31 2.53
N PHE A 122 5.05 -17.14 1.46
CA PHE A 122 4.68 -18.22 0.55
C PHE A 122 5.69 -18.47 -0.59
N VAL A 123 6.73 -17.64 -0.73
CA VAL A 123 7.77 -17.77 -1.76
C VAL A 123 8.42 -19.16 -1.80
N PRO A 124 8.84 -19.78 -0.67
CA PRO A 124 9.47 -21.10 -0.69
C PRO A 124 8.57 -22.20 -1.27
N ARG A 125 7.26 -22.11 -1.06
CA ARG A 125 6.29 -23.04 -1.66
C ARG A 125 6.16 -22.78 -3.16
N LEU A 126 6.13 -21.51 -3.57
CA LEU A 126 5.96 -21.13 -4.96
C LEU A 126 7.15 -21.58 -5.83
N ARG A 127 8.39 -21.45 -5.34
CA ARG A 127 9.62 -21.90 -6.03
C ARG A 127 9.57 -23.38 -6.46
N ARG A 128 8.79 -24.22 -5.75
CA ARG A 128 8.66 -25.67 -6.06
C ARG A 128 7.66 -25.98 -7.17
N VAL A 129 6.80 -25.03 -7.53
CA VAL A 129 5.63 -25.26 -8.41
C VAL A 129 5.76 -24.51 -9.74
N VAL A 130 6.39 -23.34 -9.73
CA VAL A 130 6.59 -22.53 -10.93
C VAL A 130 7.85 -22.95 -11.67
N LYS A 131 7.93 -22.68 -12.98
CA LYS A 131 9.10 -23.01 -13.80
C LYS A 131 10.31 -22.14 -13.46
N GLU A 132 10.07 -20.88 -13.17
CA GLU A 132 11.11 -19.90 -12.83
C GLU A 132 10.47 -18.82 -11.95
N LEU A 133 11.16 -18.41 -10.88
CA LEU A 133 10.68 -17.38 -9.96
C LEU A 133 11.73 -16.29 -9.79
N TRP A 134 11.30 -15.03 -9.98
CA TRP A 134 12.03 -13.87 -9.49
C TRP A 134 11.27 -13.23 -8.35
N VAL A 135 11.97 -12.98 -7.25
CA VAL A 135 11.48 -12.13 -6.16
C VAL A 135 12.28 -10.85 -6.25
N ILE A 136 11.61 -9.73 -6.51
CA ILE A 136 12.21 -8.42 -6.68
C ILE A 136 11.91 -7.62 -5.41
N GLU A 137 12.95 -7.14 -4.73
CA GLU A 137 12.85 -6.48 -3.44
C GLU A 137 13.79 -5.28 -3.32
N ARG A 138 13.37 -4.30 -2.50
CA ARG A 138 14.19 -3.13 -2.20
C ARG A 138 15.33 -3.47 -1.23
N HIS A 139 15.05 -4.39 -0.30
CA HIS A 139 16.03 -4.94 0.63
C HIS A 139 16.09 -6.47 0.45
N PRO A 140 16.73 -6.94 -0.64
CA PRO A 140 16.65 -8.35 -1.04
C PRO A 140 17.30 -9.26 -0.01
N GLN A 141 16.70 -10.44 0.20
CA GLN A 141 17.32 -11.55 0.93
C GLN A 141 18.20 -12.40 0.00
N GLU A 142 18.79 -13.46 0.55
CA GLU A 142 19.46 -14.47 -0.27
C GLU A 142 18.48 -15.04 -1.30
N GLU A 143 18.93 -15.16 -2.56
CA GLU A 143 18.13 -15.56 -3.73
C GLU A 143 17.07 -14.57 -4.24
N ASP A 144 16.95 -13.38 -3.63
CA ASP A 144 16.12 -12.29 -4.16
C ASP A 144 16.96 -11.39 -5.10
N VAL A 145 16.26 -10.62 -5.93
CA VAL A 145 16.84 -9.66 -6.87
C VAL A 145 16.56 -8.25 -6.36
N ALA A 146 17.57 -7.38 -6.35
CA ALA A 146 17.39 -5.97 -6.02
C ALA A 146 16.50 -5.26 -7.05
N GLU A 147 15.66 -4.31 -6.62
CA GLU A 147 15.02 -3.37 -7.54
C GLU A 147 16.08 -2.51 -8.26
N SER A 148 15.83 -2.19 -9.53
CA SER A 148 16.74 -1.43 -10.41
C SER A 148 16.20 -0.08 -10.83
#